data_AF-A0A3D4D011-F1
#
_entry.id   AF-A0A3D4D011-F1
#
_cell.length_a   1.000
_cell.length_b   1.000
_cell.length_c   1.000
_cell.angle_alpha   90.00
_cell.angle_beta   90.00
_cell.angle_gamma   90.00
#
_symmetry.space_group_name_H-M   'P 1'
#
loop_
_entity.id
_entity.type
_entity.pdbx_description
1 polymer ?
#
loop_
_entity_poly.entity_id
_entity_poly.type
_entity_poly.pdbx_seq_one_letter_code
_entity_poly.pdbx_strand_id
1 'polypeptide(L)'
;MGSDKLGSLGASGGSGSLVLNAGMIRLATLLVVLAAGAVPASGFDGIAGFIESYCVQCHGDNKEKGGITLHDLSSNFEDGETADRWLEVLSQLTTGDMPPREAAVLPSGMQRRGAIQWIEANLESSDRAEAYRKKLLAPEYGNWVDHESLFSGEIKEWAFSPSRIWRLSPEIFNKKGFGRARSPFTYVTSQRGIRDYSSMSQVDQSTVQMILVNVDQFLEERQRRGEFSSFTEKPGAPSDEVLRKTVVQEFRRIVGRNPSQDEEERYRAFLEQNVALGGNLEGLKTTIKGIFLSPEAIYRMEFGLGQVDQHGRRHLSPDEVVNGLAYALTDDVPERSPILWNAFQSDELNGSHEVSKVVRTLLDEELGKGTWSAPALPRVMRFFEQFFGFDRAGEVFKDNDRRRLEGIPQWNTQYLVHDAKMIIEHVLREDKDVIAELLTTNEYFVAHPGDNNYAREFYDNRIKEVTDPEYVARELMKAGMEYESRTKPDHVPQ
;
A
#
# COMPACT_ATOMS: atom_id res chain seq x y z
N MET A 1 60.57 27.92 -21.17
CA MET A 1 60.94 26.99 -22.25
C MET A 1 59.78 27.03 -23.23
N GLY A 2 59.79 27.98 -24.16
CA GLY A 2 60.46 27.83 -25.46
C GLY A 2 59.44 27.17 -26.39
N SER A 3 58.57 27.95 -27.04
CA SER A 3 58.77 28.64 -28.33
C SER A 3 57.92 27.91 -29.38
N ASP A 4 56.81 28.49 -29.86
CA ASP A 4 56.76 29.38 -31.05
C ASP A 4 57.03 28.58 -32.34
N LYS A 5 56.31 28.66 -33.47
CA LYS A 5 55.61 29.76 -34.17
C LYS A 5 54.98 29.13 -35.45
N LEU A 6 53.74 29.44 -35.86
CA LEU A 6 53.26 30.55 -36.72
C LEU A 6 53.43 30.40 -38.25
N GLY A 7 52.41 30.87 -38.99
CA GLY A 7 52.44 31.33 -40.39
C GLY A 7 51.76 30.37 -41.37
N SER A 8 50.53 30.56 -41.87
CA SER A 8 49.90 31.66 -42.64
C SER A 8 50.34 31.81 -44.10
N LEU A 9 49.33 32.00 -44.97
CA LEU A 9 49.30 32.62 -46.31
C LEU A 9 49.44 31.70 -47.53
N GLY A 10 48.55 31.94 -48.51
CA GLY A 10 48.89 31.77 -49.92
C GLY A 10 47.80 31.16 -50.80
N ALA A 11 46.94 32.00 -51.36
CA ALA A 11 46.05 31.66 -52.47
C ALA A 11 46.85 31.38 -53.76
N SER A 12 46.40 30.42 -54.58
CA SER A 12 46.57 30.48 -56.04
C SER A 12 45.50 29.64 -56.75
N GLY A 13 44.89 30.25 -57.76
CA GLY A 13 43.88 29.64 -58.61
C GLY A 13 44.49 28.70 -59.66
N GLY A 14 43.66 27.79 -60.16
CA GLY A 14 43.98 26.90 -61.26
C GLY A 14 42.70 26.28 -61.80
N SER A 15 42.12 26.96 -62.79
CA SER A 15 41.01 26.51 -63.63
C SER A 15 41.33 25.21 -64.35
N GLY A 16 40.39 24.26 -64.32
CA GLY A 16 40.43 23.03 -65.11
C GLY A 16 39.04 22.42 -65.24
N SER A 17 38.30 22.83 -66.27
CA SER A 17 37.05 22.20 -66.67
C SER A 17 37.31 20.80 -67.22
N LEU A 18 36.62 19.77 -66.72
CA LEU A 18 36.40 18.55 -67.49
C LEU A 18 35.08 17.87 -67.12
N VAL A 19 34.15 18.02 -68.07
CA VAL A 19 33.26 16.98 -68.61
C VAL A 19 32.18 16.40 -67.67
N LEU A 20 30.95 16.85 -67.94
CA LEU A 20 29.72 16.14 -67.58
C LEU A 20 29.79 14.70 -68.05
N ASN A 21 29.53 13.76 -67.14
CA ASN A 21 28.96 12.48 -67.53
C ASN A 21 27.70 12.23 -66.71
N ALA A 22 26.59 12.13 -67.43
CA ALA A 22 25.25 11.97 -66.91
C ALA A 22 25.09 10.56 -66.31
N GLY A 23 25.08 10.49 -64.98
CA GLY A 23 24.59 9.33 -64.23
C GLY A 23 23.35 9.75 -63.45
N MET A 24 22.17 9.36 -63.93
CA MET A 24 20.90 9.51 -63.22
C MET A 24 20.95 8.76 -61.88
N ILE A 25 21.29 9.45 -60.80
CA ILE A 25 20.97 9.00 -59.44
C ILE A 25 19.55 9.50 -59.18
N ARG A 26 18.57 8.59 -59.32
CA ARG A 26 17.22 8.80 -58.80
C ARG A 26 17.32 8.87 -57.28
N LEU A 27 17.41 10.09 -56.75
CA LEU A 27 17.19 10.37 -55.35
C LEU A 27 15.69 10.14 -55.10
N ALA A 28 15.33 8.92 -54.71
CA ALA A 28 14.02 8.65 -54.16
C ALA A 28 13.98 9.35 -52.80
N THR A 29 13.45 10.56 -52.77
CA THR A 29 13.09 11.28 -51.55
C THR A 29 12.01 10.44 -50.87
N LEU A 30 12.43 9.53 -49.99
CA LEU A 30 11.54 8.84 -49.09
C LEU A 30 11.05 9.90 -48.10
N LEU A 31 9.90 10.49 -48.42
CA LEU A 31 9.16 11.35 -47.51
C LEU A 31 8.67 10.42 -46.39
N VAL A 32 9.50 10.20 -45.38
CA VAL A 32 9.05 9.67 -44.10
C VAL A 32 8.16 10.76 -43.51
N VAL A 33 6.85 10.63 -43.74
CA VAL A 33 5.86 11.33 -42.96
C VAL A 33 6.00 10.78 -41.55
N LEU A 34 6.81 11.43 -40.72
CA LEU A 34 6.62 11.34 -39.27
C LEU A 34 5.23 11.92 -39.01
N ALA A 35 4.23 11.05 -38.92
CA ALA A 35 2.98 11.39 -38.28
C ALA A 35 3.31 11.64 -36.81
N ALA A 36 3.60 12.90 -36.49
CA ALA A 36 3.54 13.39 -35.12
C ALA A 36 2.14 13.07 -34.61
N GLY A 37 2.05 12.14 -33.65
CA GLY A 37 0.80 11.73 -33.04
C GLY A 37 0.10 12.94 -32.45
N ALA A 38 -0.96 13.39 -33.13
CA ALA A 38 -1.83 14.43 -32.61
C ALA A 38 -2.71 13.81 -31.52
N VAL A 39 -2.54 14.25 -30.29
CA VAL A 39 -3.61 14.21 -29.29
C VAL A 39 -4.49 15.43 -29.61
N PRO A 40 -5.80 15.25 -29.89
CA PRO A 40 -6.73 15.01 -28.80
C PRO A 40 -7.77 13.90 -29.07
N ALA A 41 -7.96 13.02 -28.10
CA ALA A 41 -9.20 12.27 -27.96
C ALA A 41 -10.29 13.20 -27.37
N SER A 42 -10.66 14.26 -28.10
CA SER A 42 -11.76 15.14 -27.70
C SER A 42 -12.96 14.92 -28.63
N GLY A 43 -13.44 13.68 -28.67
CA GLY A 43 -14.59 13.28 -29.50
C GLY A 43 -14.50 11.82 -29.94
N PHE A 44 -15.64 11.23 -30.31
CA PHE A 44 -15.70 9.84 -30.75
C PHE A 44 -14.83 9.57 -31.98
N ASP A 45 -14.69 10.53 -32.91
CA ASP A 45 -13.89 10.36 -34.14
C ASP A 45 -12.42 10.01 -33.86
N GLY A 46 -11.82 10.59 -32.81
CA GLY A 46 -10.45 10.28 -32.40
C GLY A 46 -10.32 8.86 -31.84
N ILE A 47 -11.36 8.39 -31.17
CA ILE A 47 -11.41 7.04 -30.60
C ILE A 47 -11.76 5.99 -31.67
N ALA A 48 -12.64 6.29 -32.59
CA ALA A 48 -12.90 5.45 -33.75
C ALA A 48 -11.59 5.23 -34.54
N GLY A 49 -10.79 6.28 -34.75
CA GLY A 49 -9.46 6.15 -35.35
C GLY A 49 -8.48 5.30 -34.54
N PHE A 50 -8.54 5.36 -33.21
CA PHE A 50 -7.76 4.49 -32.32
C PHE A 50 -8.18 3.02 -32.48
N ILE A 51 -9.48 2.73 -32.40
CA ILE A 51 -10.02 1.36 -32.54
C ILE A 51 -9.67 0.78 -33.92
N GLU A 52 -9.82 1.56 -34.99
CA GLU A 52 -9.46 1.15 -36.34
C GLU A 52 -7.97 0.81 -36.46
N SER A 53 -7.10 1.65 -35.88
CA SER A 53 -5.65 1.51 -35.99
C SER A 53 -5.07 0.35 -35.16
N TYR A 54 -5.66 0.08 -33.99
CA TYR A 54 -5.04 -0.79 -32.99
C TYR A 54 -5.86 -2.05 -32.67
N CYS A 55 -7.16 -2.08 -32.96
CA CYS A 55 -8.06 -3.15 -32.50
C CYS A 55 -8.69 -3.95 -33.66
N VAL A 56 -9.14 -3.29 -34.73
CA VAL A 56 -9.94 -3.90 -35.82
C VAL A 56 -9.17 -4.97 -36.60
N GLN A 57 -7.84 -4.95 -36.60
CA GLN A 57 -7.03 -6.01 -37.23
C GLN A 57 -7.33 -7.42 -36.67
N CYS A 58 -7.74 -7.50 -35.39
CA CYS A 58 -8.08 -8.73 -34.67
C CYS A 58 -9.57 -8.82 -34.28
N HIS A 59 -10.25 -7.68 -34.16
CA HIS A 59 -11.64 -7.54 -33.72
C HIS A 59 -12.50 -6.80 -34.78
N GLY A 60 -12.35 -7.18 -36.05
CA GLY A 60 -13.08 -6.58 -37.17
C GLY A 60 -14.32 -7.36 -37.58
N ASP A 61 -14.99 -6.94 -38.65
CA ASP A 61 -16.19 -7.60 -39.20
C ASP A 61 -15.96 -9.09 -39.52
N ASN A 62 -14.79 -9.41 -40.06
CA ASN A 62 -14.42 -10.78 -40.45
C ASN A 62 -13.50 -11.50 -39.44
N LYS A 63 -13.25 -10.91 -38.27
CA LYS A 63 -12.32 -11.44 -37.26
C LYS A 63 -12.80 -11.12 -35.85
N GLU A 64 -13.06 -12.16 -35.08
CA GLU A 64 -13.65 -12.06 -33.75
C GLU A 64 -12.79 -12.80 -32.72
N LYS A 65 -11.55 -12.31 -32.50
CA LYS A 65 -10.73 -12.88 -31.43
C LYS A 65 -11.38 -12.61 -30.08
N GLY A 66 -11.43 -13.62 -29.21
CA GLY A 66 -12.01 -13.49 -27.87
C GLY A 66 -13.54 -13.33 -27.85
N GLY A 67 -14.25 -13.51 -28.97
CA GLY A 67 -15.72 -13.42 -29.03
C GLY A 67 -16.27 -12.00 -29.06
N ILE A 68 -15.46 -11.01 -29.49
CA ILE A 68 -15.87 -9.61 -29.61
C ILE A 68 -15.38 -9.00 -30.93
N THR A 69 -16.27 -8.26 -31.58
CA THR A 69 -15.99 -7.38 -32.71
C THR A 69 -16.02 -5.92 -32.23
N LEU A 70 -15.31 -5.01 -32.90
CA LEU A 70 -15.20 -3.60 -32.51
C LEU A 70 -15.36 -2.63 -33.68
N HIS A 71 -15.51 -3.13 -34.91
CA HIS A 71 -15.67 -2.31 -36.13
C HIS A 71 -16.99 -1.52 -36.17
N ASP A 72 -18.02 -2.01 -35.47
CA ASP A 72 -19.37 -1.46 -35.37
C ASP A 72 -19.63 -0.78 -34.01
N LEU A 73 -18.59 -0.66 -33.16
CA LEU A 73 -18.74 -0.14 -31.81
C LEU A 73 -19.17 1.33 -31.84
N SER A 74 -20.37 1.60 -31.33
CA SER A 74 -20.98 2.94 -31.35
C SER A 74 -20.59 3.79 -30.14
N SER A 75 -20.83 5.10 -30.21
CA SER A 75 -20.66 6.03 -29.08
C SER A 75 -21.90 6.15 -28.19
N ASN A 76 -22.91 5.30 -28.37
CA ASN A 76 -24.13 5.35 -27.57
C ASN A 76 -23.98 4.57 -26.25
N PHE A 77 -23.48 5.22 -25.21
CA PHE A 77 -23.29 4.62 -23.89
C PHE A 77 -24.60 4.38 -23.10
N GLU A 78 -25.73 4.91 -23.57
CA GLU A 78 -27.04 4.62 -22.98
C GLU A 78 -27.52 3.20 -23.33
N ASP A 79 -27.03 2.65 -24.46
CA ASP A 79 -27.28 1.27 -24.84
C ASP A 79 -26.44 0.32 -23.98
N GLY A 80 -27.12 -0.62 -23.30
CA GLY A 80 -26.48 -1.52 -22.35
C GLY A 80 -25.42 -2.43 -22.97
N GLU A 81 -25.68 -2.94 -24.18
CA GLU A 81 -24.76 -3.83 -24.89
C GLU A 81 -23.51 -3.07 -25.37
N THR A 82 -23.69 -1.87 -25.92
CA THR A 82 -22.60 -0.97 -26.29
C THR A 82 -21.75 -0.62 -25.06
N ALA A 83 -22.38 -0.27 -23.94
CA ALA A 83 -21.67 0.06 -22.70
C ALA A 83 -20.87 -1.14 -22.16
N ASP A 84 -21.44 -2.34 -22.19
CA ASP A 84 -20.77 -3.56 -21.73
C ASP A 84 -19.54 -3.88 -22.62
N ARG A 85 -19.64 -3.72 -23.94
CA ARG A 85 -18.50 -3.83 -24.87
C ARG A 85 -17.42 -2.78 -24.58
N TRP A 86 -17.79 -1.54 -24.30
CA TRP A 86 -16.82 -0.50 -23.90
C TRP A 86 -16.12 -0.81 -22.58
N LEU A 87 -16.80 -1.45 -21.62
CA LEU A 87 -16.19 -1.90 -20.37
C LEU A 87 -15.17 -3.01 -20.59
N GLU A 88 -15.43 -3.93 -21.52
CA GLU A 88 -14.44 -4.94 -21.92
C GLU A 88 -13.21 -4.29 -22.54
N VAL A 89 -13.41 -3.35 -23.48
CA VAL A 89 -12.31 -2.57 -24.08
C VAL A 89 -11.52 -1.83 -23.01
N LEU A 90 -12.20 -1.11 -22.12
CA LEU A 90 -11.59 -0.38 -21.01
C LEU A 90 -10.77 -1.32 -20.12
N SER A 91 -11.32 -2.48 -19.75
CA SER A 91 -10.61 -3.47 -18.95
C SER A 91 -9.30 -3.93 -19.61
N GLN A 92 -9.34 -4.27 -20.90
CA GLN A 92 -8.18 -4.76 -21.64
C GLN A 92 -7.12 -3.67 -21.87
N LEU A 93 -7.55 -2.42 -22.08
CA LEU A 93 -6.63 -1.27 -22.18
C LEU A 93 -5.98 -0.95 -20.85
N THR A 94 -6.74 -1.02 -19.74
CA THR A 94 -6.24 -0.76 -18.39
C THR A 94 -5.22 -1.81 -17.94
N THR A 95 -5.44 -3.09 -18.24
CA THR A 95 -4.45 -4.15 -17.97
C THR A 95 -3.30 -4.16 -18.99
N GLY A 96 -3.45 -3.48 -20.12
CA GLY A 96 -2.45 -3.47 -21.18
C GLY A 96 -2.32 -4.82 -21.90
N ASP A 97 -3.33 -5.69 -21.78
CA ASP A 97 -3.41 -6.97 -22.50
C ASP A 97 -3.72 -6.75 -23.99
N MET A 98 -4.40 -5.64 -24.32
CA MET A 98 -4.72 -5.26 -25.68
C MET A 98 -4.15 -3.88 -26.07
N PRO A 99 -3.64 -3.74 -27.30
CA PRO A 99 -3.31 -4.83 -28.23
C PRO A 99 -2.18 -5.73 -27.67
N PRO A 100 -2.14 -7.03 -28.06
CA PRO A 100 -1.12 -7.95 -27.54
C PRO A 100 0.28 -7.52 -27.97
N ARG A 101 1.31 -7.90 -27.21
CA ARG A 101 2.70 -7.48 -27.46
C ARG A 101 3.21 -7.86 -28.85
N GLU A 102 2.66 -8.91 -29.46
CA GLU A 102 3.00 -9.38 -30.80
C GLU A 102 2.21 -8.68 -31.92
N ALA A 103 1.34 -7.72 -31.59
CA ALA A 103 0.61 -6.95 -32.59
C ALA A 103 1.56 -6.14 -33.48
N ALA A 104 1.19 -5.96 -34.74
CA ALA A 104 2.01 -5.24 -35.71
C ALA A 104 2.17 -3.75 -35.37
N VAL A 105 1.20 -3.19 -34.63
CA VAL A 105 1.14 -1.78 -34.27
C VAL A 105 0.68 -1.69 -32.81
N LEU A 106 1.41 -0.94 -31.99
CA LEU A 106 1.08 -0.70 -30.57
C LEU A 106 0.85 0.79 -30.34
N PRO A 107 -0.15 1.18 -29.52
CA PRO A 107 -0.33 2.56 -29.11
C PRO A 107 0.78 2.96 -28.13
N SER A 108 1.18 4.23 -28.18
CA SER A 108 2.01 4.82 -27.11
C SER A 108 1.25 4.86 -25.78
N GLY A 109 1.98 4.95 -24.66
CA GLY A 109 1.36 5.09 -23.34
C GLY A 109 0.43 6.31 -23.23
N MET A 110 0.74 7.41 -23.91
CA MET A 110 -0.16 8.57 -23.98
C MET A 110 -1.45 8.30 -24.76
N GLN A 111 -1.37 7.61 -25.91
CA GLN A 111 -2.55 7.27 -26.70
C GLN A 111 -3.47 6.29 -25.95
N ARG A 112 -2.89 5.26 -25.32
CA ARG A 112 -3.65 4.31 -24.48
C ARG A 112 -4.34 5.02 -23.32
N ARG A 113 -3.63 5.91 -22.60
CA ARG A 113 -4.23 6.71 -21.52
C ARG A 113 -5.34 7.63 -22.02
N GLY A 114 -5.16 8.28 -23.17
CA GLY A 114 -6.19 9.12 -23.78
C GLY A 114 -7.46 8.34 -24.12
N ALA A 115 -7.32 7.11 -24.62
CA ALA A 115 -8.45 6.22 -24.88
C ALA A 115 -9.17 5.82 -23.58
N ILE A 116 -8.41 5.39 -22.56
CA ILE A 116 -8.96 5.05 -21.23
C ILE A 116 -9.76 6.23 -20.66
N GLN A 117 -9.16 7.43 -20.62
CA GLN A 117 -9.81 8.63 -20.07
C GLN A 117 -11.10 8.98 -20.82
N TRP A 118 -11.10 8.87 -22.16
CA TRP A 118 -12.31 9.12 -22.93
C TRP A 118 -13.41 8.09 -22.62
N ILE A 119 -13.07 6.80 -22.56
CA ILE A 119 -14.06 5.76 -22.26
C ILE A 119 -14.63 5.95 -20.85
N GLU A 120 -13.77 6.22 -19.85
CA GLU A 120 -14.19 6.49 -18.48
C GLU A 120 -15.13 7.69 -18.40
N ALA A 121 -14.79 8.81 -19.05
CA ALA A 121 -15.60 10.03 -19.03
C ALA A 121 -16.99 9.84 -19.63
N ASN A 122 -17.12 8.98 -20.66
CA ASN A 122 -18.43 8.72 -21.26
C ASN A 122 -19.24 7.67 -20.48
N LEU A 123 -18.58 6.76 -19.76
CA LEU A 123 -19.23 5.81 -18.87
C LEU A 123 -19.77 6.46 -17.58
N GLU A 124 -19.29 7.66 -17.19
CA GLU A 124 -19.71 8.38 -15.97
C GLU A 124 -21.21 8.61 -15.84
N SER A 125 -21.94 8.57 -16.95
CA SER A 125 -23.40 8.67 -16.98
C SER A 125 -24.14 7.41 -16.52
N SER A 126 -23.44 6.32 -16.18
CA SER A 126 -24.01 5.00 -15.87
C SER A 126 -23.51 4.39 -14.56
N ASP A 127 -24.37 3.62 -13.87
CA ASP A 127 -24.01 2.82 -12.67
C ASP A 127 -22.84 1.84 -12.92
N ARG A 128 -22.54 1.53 -14.19
CA ARG A 128 -21.49 0.61 -14.59
C ARG A 128 -20.08 1.20 -14.38
N ALA A 129 -19.90 2.50 -14.58
CA ALA A 129 -18.62 3.17 -14.33
C ALA A 129 -18.23 3.07 -12.86
N GLU A 130 -19.20 3.27 -11.95
CA GLU A 130 -18.95 3.16 -10.52
C GLU A 130 -18.52 1.75 -10.14
N ALA A 131 -19.21 0.72 -10.65
CA ALA A 131 -18.85 -0.67 -10.41
C ALA A 131 -17.45 -1.01 -10.93
N TYR A 132 -17.07 -0.52 -12.12
CA TYR A 132 -15.74 -0.73 -12.68
C TYR A 132 -14.65 -0.02 -11.87
N ARG A 133 -14.84 1.26 -11.54
CA ARG A 133 -13.90 2.03 -10.70
C ARG A 133 -13.70 1.38 -9.33
N LYS A 134 -14.77 0.87 -8.73
CA LYS A 134 -14.68 0.13 -7.46
C LYS A 134 -13.83 -1.12 -7.59
N LYS A 135 -13.87 -1.84 -8.72
CA LYS A 135 -12.97 -2.99 -8.97
C LYS A 135 -11.52 -2.55 -9.05
N LEU A 136 -11.22 -1.44 -9.73
CA LEU A 136 -9.84 -0.92 -9.85
C LEU A 136 -9.22 -0.52 -8.51
N LEU A 137 -10.03 -0.28 -7.47
CA LEU A 137 -9.53 -0.04 -6.12
C LEU A 137 -9.06 -1.32 -5.40
N ALA A 138 -9.29 -2.50 -5.97
CA ALA A 138 -8.86 -3.75 -5.37
C ALA A 138 -7.34 -3.99 -5.59
N PRO A 139 -6.64 -4.60 -4.62
CA PRO A 139 -5.18 -4.73 -4.65
C PRO A 139 -4.61 -5.41 -5.91
N GLU A 140 -5.33 -6.39 -6.45
CA GLU A 140 -4.98 -7.10 -7.68
C GLU A 140 -4.85 -6.19 -8.90
N TYR A 141 -5.47 -5.00 -8.85
CA TYR A 141 -5.37 -4.01 -9.92
C TYR A 141 -4.20 -3.03 -9.75
N GLY A 142 -3.53 -3.01 -8.60
CA GLY A 142 -2.43 -2.08 -8.32
C GLY A 142 -1.21 -2.25 -9.24
N ASN A 143 -0.97 -3.46 -9.74
CA ASN A 143 0.19 -3.79 -10.59
C ASN A 143 0.02 -3.42 -12.07
N TRP A 144 -1.14 -2.89 -12.47
CA TRP A 144 -1.39 -2.49 -13.87
C TRP A 144 -1.11 -1.01 -14.13
N VAL A 145 -0.59 -0.30 -13.12
CA VAL A 145 -0.10 1.07 -13.32
C VAL A 145 1.12 1.02 -14.24
N ASP A 146 1.12 1.87 -15.27
CA ASP A 146 2.22 1.95 -16.23
C ASP A 146 3.48 2.51 -15.54
N HIS A 147 4.43 1.63 -15.19
CA HIS A 147 5.62 2.00 -14.44
C HIS A 147 6.53 2.99 -15.18
N GLU A 148 6.63 2.88 -16.52
CA GLU A 148 7.40 3.84 -17.31
C GLU A 148 6.82 5.25 -17.17
N SER A 149 5.51 5.41 -17.33
CA SER A 149 4.82 6.68 -17.07
C SER A 149 5.03 7.16 -15.63
N LEU A 150 5.01 6.25 -14.64
CA LEU A 150 5.16 6.60 -13.22
C LEU A 150 6.57 7.12 -12.88
N PHE A 151 7.61 6.54 -13.48
CA PHE A 151 9.01 6.82 -13.11
C PHE A 151 9.79 7.66 -14.12
N SER A 152 9.27 7.90 -15.33
CA SER A 152 9.92 8.74 -16.35
C SER A 152 10.12 10.20 -15.92
N GLY A 153 9.27 10.67 -15.00
CA GLY A 153 9.22 12.08 -14.59
C GLY A 153 8.60 13.00 -15.65
N GLU A 154 8.00 12.47 -16.72
CA GLU A 154 7.27 13.25 -17.72
C GLU A 154 5.98 13.88 -17.14
N ILE A 155 5.33 13.17 -16.23
CA ILE A 155 4.14 13.62 -15.51
C ILE A 155 4.57 14.67 -14.49
N LYS A 156 4.11 15.91 -14.67
CA LYS A 156 4.37 17.05 -13.77
C LYS A 156 3.13 17.53 -13.04
N GLU A 157 1.97 16.94 -13.33
CA GLU A 157 0.75 17.23 -12.58
C GLU A 157 0.92 16.90 -11.11
N TRP A 158 0.23 17.69 -10.29
CA TRP A 158 0.21 17.48 -8.86
C TRP A 158 -0.59 16.23 -8.54
N ALA A 159 0.03 15.27 -7.85
CA ALA A 159 -0.64 14.06 -7.41
C ALA A 159 -1.81 14.37 -6.46
N PHE A 160 -2.89 13.60 -6.57
CA PHE A 160 -4.01 13.63 -5.65
C PHE A 160 -4.61 12.22 -5.52
N SER A 161 -5.36 11.99 -4.45
CA SER A 161 -6.13 10.76 -4.25
C SER A 161 -7.61 11.08 -4.11
N PRO A 162 -8.52 10.17 -4.51
CA PRO A 162 -9.93 10.28 -4.16
C PRO A 162 -10.13 10.32 -2.64
N SER A 163 -11.24 10.90 -2.20
CA SER A 163 -11.69 10.84 -0.82
C SER A 163 -11.87 9.39 -0.38
N ARG A 164 -11.40 9.06 0.82
CA ARG A 164 -11.40 7.67 1.29
C ARG A 164 -11.51 7.58 2.81
N ILE A 165 -11.98 6.42 3.26
CA ILE A 165 -11.99 6.04 4.67
C ILE A 165 -11.07 4.83 4.83
N TRP A 166 -10.21 4.88 5.83
CA TRP A 166 -9.31 3.81 6.19
C TRP A 166 -9.82 3.17 7.47
N ARG A 167 -9.94 1.84 7.48
CA ARG A 167 -10.23 1.15 8.74
C ARG A 167 -9.03 1.31 9.66
N LEU A 168 -9.28 1.41 10.96
CA LEU A 168 -8.21 1.20 11.92
C LEU A 168 -7.79 -0.26 11.85
N SER A 169 -6.55 -0.53 11.43
CA SER A 169 -5.99 -1.88 11.43
C SER A 169 -6.05 -2.48 12.85
N PRO A 170 -6.02 -3.81 13.02
CA PRO A 170 -5.95 -4.42 14.34
C PRO A 170 -4.84 -3.86 15.22
N GLU A 171 -3.68 -3.54 14.63
CA GLU A 171 -2.53 -2.97 15.32
C GLU A 171 -2.82 -1.54 15.81
N ILE A 172 -3.36 -0.68 14.95
CA ILE A 172 -3.76 0.69 15.33
C ILE A 172 -4.88 0.67 16.37
N PHE A 173 -5.90 -0.16 16.17
CA PHE A 173 -7.03 -0.27 17.09
C PHE A 173 -6.57 -0.64 18.51
N ASN A 174 -5.62 -1.57 18.63
CA ASN A 174 -5.05 -1.95 19.93
C ASN A 174 -4.35 -0.78 20.65
N LYS A 175 -3.88 0.24 19.91
CA LYS A 175 -3.21 1.43 20.45
C LYS A 175 -4.16 2.58 20.78
N LYS A 176 -5.44 2.54 20.34
CA LYS A 176 -6.47 3.54 20.66
C LYS A 176 -6.85 3.61 22.15
N GLY A 177 -6.40 2.66 22.96
CA GLY A 177 -6.64 2.69 24.41
C GLY A 177 -8.02 2.18 24.82
N PHE A 178 -8.67 1.35 24.00
CA PHE A 178 -9.95 0.70 24.29
C PHE A 178 -9.82 -0.54 25.20
N GLY A 179 -8.74 -0.62 25.99
CA GLY A 179 -8.52 -1.69 26.94
C GLY A 179 -8.37 -3.06 26.27
N ARG A 180 -9.19 -4.02 26.68
CA ARG A 180 -9.16 -5.39 26.16
C ARG A 180 -10.03 -5.62 24.92
N ALA A 181 -10.68 -4.57 24.40
CA ALA A 181 -11.42 -4.62 23.16
C ALA A 181 -10.54 -5.15 22.00
N ARG A 182 -11.15 -5.89 21.08
CA ARG A 182 -10.48 -6.39 19.87
C ARG A 182 -10.98 -5.62 18.66
N SER A 183 -10.16 -5.43 17.63
CA SER A 183 -10.62 -4.76 16.43
C SER A 183 -11.89 -5.45 15.88
N PRO A 184 -12.95 -4.68 15.58
CA PRO A 184 -14.18 -5.24 15.01
C PRO A 184 -13.97 -5.70 13.56
N PHE A 185 -12.83 -5.34 12.95
CA PHE A 185 -12.47 -5.76 11.60
C PHE A 185 -11.56 -6.98 11.65
N THR A 186 -11.93 -8.00 10.88
CA THR A 186 -10.99 -9.03 10.44
C THR A 186 -10.40 -8.63 9.10
N TYR A 187 -9.17 -9.06 8.83
CA TYR A 187 -8.60 -8.94 7.50
C TYR A 187 -9.39 -9.82 6.53
N VAL A 188 -10.17 -9.20 5.63
CA VAL A 188 -10.80 -9.89 4.49
C VAL A 188 -9.82 -10.13 3.34
N THR A 189 -8.67 -9.46 3.39
CA THR A 189 -7.59 -9.57 2.43
C THR A 189 -6.80 -10.84 2.69
N SER A 190 -6.18 -11.35 1.61
CA SER A 190 -5.30 -12.50 1.68
C SER A 190 -4.29 -12.36 2.82
N GLN A 191 -3.93 -13.49 3.44
CA GLN A 191 -2.78 -13.52 4.36
C GLN A 191 -1.44 -13.38 3.61
N ARG A 192 -1.45 -13.20 2.28
CA ARG A 192 -0.28 -12.93 1.45
C ARG A 192 -0.27 -11.45 1.05
N GLY A 193 0.87 -10.79 1.17
CA GLY A 193 1.03 -9.40 0.75
C GLY A 193 0.58 -8.39 1.80
N ILE A 194 0.59 -7.12 1.40
CA ILE A 194 0.05 -5.99 2.17
C ILE A 194 -1.44 -6.24 2.41
N ARG A 195 -1.92 -5.89 3.61
CA ARG A 195 -3.28 -6.22 4.07
C ARG A 195 -4.18 -5.02 4.34
N ASP A 196 -3.58 -3.85 4.54
CA ASP A 196 -4.24 -2.61 4.92
C ASP A 196 -4.63 -1.81 3.68
N TYR A 197 -5.90 -1.94 3.27
CA TYR A 197 -6.49 -1.21 2.14
C TYR A 197 -7.79 -0.54 2.57
N SER A 198 -7.99 0.70 2.10
CA SER A 198 -9.18 1.52 2.36
C SER A 198 -10.44 1.03 1.64
N SER A 199 -10.28 0.48 0.44
CA SER A 199 -11.38 0.03 -0.43
C SER A 199 -11.96 -1.34 -0.06
N MET A 200 -11.26 -2.10 0.80
CA MET A 200 -11.62 -3.48 1.14
C MET A 200 -12.48 -3.50 2.41
N SER A 201 -13.55 -4.31 2.42
CA SER A 201 -14.56 -4.45 3.49
C SER A 201 -15.53 -3.28 3.70
N GLN A 202 -16.81 -3.64 3.84
CA GLN A 202 -17.88 -2.76 4.30
C GLN A 202 -18.23 -3.08 5.76
N VAL A 203 -18.79 -2.11 6.49
CA VAL A 203 -19.43 -2.39 7.78
C VAL A 203 -20.71 -3.16 7.50
N ASP A 204 -20.78 -4.37 8.04
CA ASP A 204 -22.00 -5.17 8.06
C ASP A 204 -22.58 -5.25 9.47
N GLN A 205 -23.70 -5.95 9.61
CA GLN A 205 -24.35 -6.14 10.91
C GLN A 205 -23.42 -6.81 11.94
N SER A 206 -22.57 -7.74 11.50
CA SER A 206 -21.64 -8.46 12.39
C SER A 206 -20.58 -7.51 12.97
N THR A 207 -20.08 -6.59 12.15
CA THR A 207 -19.14 -5.53 12.56
C THR A 207 -19.77 -4.63 13.62
N VAL A 208 -21.01 -4.18 13.42
CA VAL A 208 -21.73 -3.35 14.40
C VAL A 208 -21.93 -4.07 15.73
N GLN A 209 -22.31 -5.35 15.69
CA GLN A 209 -22.43 -6.16 16.90
C GLN A 209 -21.10 -6.27 17.65
N MET A 210 -20.00 -6.48 16.94
CA MET A 210 -18.66 -6.52 17.54
C MET A 210 -18.25 -5.19 18.17
N ILE A 211 -18.59 -4.06 17.53
CA ILE A 211 -18.39 -2.73 18.13
C ILE A 211 -19.13 -2.66 19.47
N LEU A 212 -20.42 -3.01 19.51
CA LEU A 212 -21.19 -2.95 20.76
C LEU A 212 -20.60 -3.84 21.87
N VAL A 213 -20.17 -5.06 21.54
CA VAL A 213 -19.48 -5.95 22.50
C VAL A 213 -18.20 -5.31 23.04
N ASN A 214 -17.38 -4.72 22.18
CA ASN A 214 -16.17 -4.02 22.58
C ASN A 214 -16.46 -2.82 23.49
N VAL A 215 -17.51 -2.06 23.18
CA VAL A 215 -17.89 -0.89 23.96
C VAL A 215 -18.40 -1.29 25.34
N ASP A 216 -19.19 -2.36 25.43
CA ASP A 216 -19.63 -2.89 26.72
C ASP A 216 -18.44 -3.28 27.61
N GLN A 217 -17.49 -4.02 27.04
CA GLN A 217 -16.28 -4.39 27.76
C GLN A 217 -15.45 -3.16 28.20
N PHE A 218 -15.30 -2.18 27.31
CA PHE A 218 -14.62 -0.92 27.59
C PHE A 218 -15.30 -0.13 28.73
N LEU A 219 -16.63 -0.03 28.70
CA LEU A 219 -17.41 0.67 29.72
C LEU A 219 -17.36 -0.03 31.08
N GLU A 220 -17.47 -1.37 31.11
CA GLU A 220 -17.36 -2.15 32.34
C GLU A 220 -16.00 -1.99 33.01
N GLU A 221 -14.91 -1.99 32.22
CA GLU A 221 -13.57 -1.76 32.75
C GLU A 221 -13.41 -0.37 33.37
N ARG A 222 -13.92 0.66 32.70
CA ARG A 222 -13.88 2.05 33.19
C ARG A 222 -14.74 2.27 34.42
N GLN A 223 -15.92 1.66 34.47
CA GLN A 223 -16.78 1.70 35.65
C GLN A 223 -16.08 1.08 36.84
N ARG A 224 -15.42 -0.08 36.67
CA ARG A 224 -14.67 -0.75 37.73
C ARG A 224 -13.52 0.10 38.26
N ARG A 225 -12.90 0.92 37.41
CA ARG A 225 -11.85 1.90 37.78
C ARG A 225 -12.39 3.17 38.42
N GLY A 226 -13.72 3.33 38.54
CA GLY A 226 -14.34 4.50 39.15
C GLY A 226 -14.34 5.75 38.26
N GLU A 227 -14.12 5.60 36.95
CA GLU A 227 -14.01 6.75 36.03
C GLU A 227 -15.31 7.52 35.79
N PHE A 228 -16.44 6.99 36.25
CA PHE A 228 -17.77 7.61 36.11
C PHE A 228 -18.28 8.24 37.43
N SER A 229 -17.39 8.50 38.38
CA SER A 229 -17.73 9.08 39.69
C SER A 229 -18.55 10.37 39.60
N SER A 230 -18.27 11.21 38.60
CA SER A 230 -19.03 12.45 38.34
C SER A 230 -20.51 12.23 38.04
N PHE A 231 -20.92 11.02 37.63
CA PHE A 231 -22.31 10.65 37.37
C PHE A 231 -22.92 9.78 38.48
N THR A 232 -22.12 9.24 39.41
CA THR A 232 -22.59 8.31 40.46
C THR A 232 -22.57 8.89 41.86
N GLU A 233 -21.69 9.83 42.18
CA GLU A 233 -21.48 10.31 43.56
C GLU A 233 -22.44 11.41 44.00
N LYS A 234 -22.92 12.25 43.07
CA LYS A 234 -23.82 13.36 43.38
C LYS A 234 -25.27 12.99 43.08
N PRO A 235 -26.20 13.14 44.04
CA PRO A 235 -27.62 12.94 43.76
C PRO A 235 -28.15 14.06 42.85
N GLY A 236 -29.01 13.68 41.91
CA GLY A 236 -29.59 14.59 40.91
C GLY A 236 -28.90 14.49 39.53
N ALA A 237 -29.50 15.16 38.54
CA ALA A 237 -28.94 15.21 37.19
C ALA A 237 -27.63 16.02 37.18
N PRO A 238 -26.61 15.61 36.41
CA PRO A 238 -25.39 16.39 36.24
C PRO A 238 -25.70 17.77 35.62
N SER A 239 -24.91 18.79 35.96
CA SER A 239 -25.05 20.12 35.37
C SER A 239 -24.63 20.14 33.90
N ASP A 240 -25.14 21.09 33.12
CA ASP A 240 -24.79 21.28 31.70
C ASP A 240 -23.27 21.27 31.44
N GLU A 241 -22.52 21.97 32.29
CA GLU A 241 -21.05 22.01 32.23
C GLU A 241 -20.40 20.62 32.35
N VAL A 242 -20.95 19.75 33.21
CA VAL A 242 -20.46 18.37 33.34
C VAL A 242 -20.80 17.57 32.09
N LEU A 243 -22.02 17.74 31.54
CA LEU A 243 -22.44 17.05 30.33
C LEU A 243 -21.56 17.43 29.14
N ARG A 244 -21.35 18.73 28.87
CA ARG A 244 -20.49 19.23 27.79
C ARG A 244 -19.06 18.74 27.93
N LYS A 245 -18.48 18.91 29.11
CA LYS A 245 -17.11 18.45 29.39
C LYS A 245 -16.95 16.96 29.16
N THR A 246 -17.94 16.15 29.60
CA THR A 246 -17.93 14.70 29.37
C THR A 246 -18.03 14.37 27.88
N VAL A 247 -18.93 15.00 27.12
CA VAL A 247 -19.03 14.80 25.67
C VAL A 247 -17.69 15.08 24.99
N VAL A 248 -17.05 16.21 25.26
CA VAL A 248 -15.75 16.58 24.69
C VAL A 248 -14.67 15.55 25.05
N GLN A 249 -14.62 15.11 26.31
CA GLN A 249 -13.64 14.12 26.76
C GLN A 249 -13.85 12.74 26.10
N GLU A 250 -15.09 12.29 25.96
CA GLU A 250 -15.40 11.01 25.31
C GLU A 250 -15.16 11.09 23.79
N PHE A 251 -15.45 12.22 23.14
CA PHE A 251 -15.09 12.43 21.74
C PHE A 251 -13.58 12.35 21.50
N ARG A 252 -12.78 13.06 22.31
CA ARG A 252 -11.32 12.97 22.20
C ARG A 252 -10.83 11.54 22.39
N ARG A 253 -11.40 10.80 23.35
CA ARG A 253 -10.97 9.41 23.63
C ARG A 253 -11.36 8.44 22.51
N ILE A 254 -12.57 8.58 21.96
CA ILE A 254 -13.15 7.60 21.02
C ILE A 254 -12.81 7.98 19.58
N VAL A 255 -13.10 9.21 19.21
CA VAL A 255 -12.91 9.75 17.87
C VAL A 255 -11.47 10.22 17.65
N GLY A 256 -10.80 10.76 18.68
CA GLY A 256 -9.43 11.27 18.56
C GLY A 256 -9.33 12.75 18.19
N ARG A 257 -10.45 13.49 18.25
CA ARG A 257 -10.50 14.95 18.06
C ARG A 257 -11.55 15.58 18.96
N ASN A 258 -11.57 16.91 19.00
CA ASN A 258 -12.70 17.64 19.57
C ASN A 258 -13.95 17.45 18.69
N PRO A 259 -15.15 17.40 19.29
CA PRO A 259 -16.38 17.54 18.53
C PRO A 259 -16.46 18.93 17.89
N SER A 260 -17.12 19.04 16.74
CA SER A 260 -17.58 20.33 16.22
C SER A 260 -18.63 20.93 17.16
N GLN A 261 -18.96 22.22 16.99
CA GLN A 261 -20.00 22.86 17.80
C GLN A 261 -21.35 22.14 17.68
N ASP A 262 -21.72 21.71 16.46
CA ASP A 262 -22.97 20.98 16.21
C ASP A 262 -22.94 19.57 16.82
N GLU A 263 -21.80 18.87 16.75
CA GLU A 263 -21.63 17.56 17.37
C GLU A 263 -21.69 17.67 18.90
N GLU A 264 -21.04 18.67 19.49
CA GLU A 264 -21.08 18.90 20.94
C GLU A 264 -22.50 19.16 21.42
N GLU A 265 -23.21 20.08 20.75
CA GLU A 265 -24.60 20.43 21.07
C GLU A 265 -25.52 19.20 20.94
N ARG A 266 -25.38 18.44 19.85
CA ARG A 266 -26.17 17.23 19.59
C ARG A 266 -25.93 16.15 20.64
N TYR A 267 -24.67 15.81 20.92
CA TYR A 267 -24.33 14.74 21.87
C TYR A 267 -24.54 15.17 23.32
N ARG A 268 -24.46 16.47 23.63
CA ARG A 268 -24.87 16.98 24.94
C ARG A 268 -26.36 16.84 25.16
N ALA A 269 -27.19 17.26 24.19
CA ALA A 269 -28.64 17.08 24.25
C ALA A 269 -29.01 15.59 24.35
N PHE A 270 -28.33 14.74 23.58
CA PHE A 270 -28.52 13.30 23.62
C PHE A 270 -28.17 12.70 24.99
N LEU A 271 -27.06 13.15 25.59
CA LEU A 271 -26.66 12.74 26.94
C LEU A 271 -27.69 13.15 27.99
N GLU A 272 -28.14 14.40 27.95
CA GLU A 272 -29.18 14.91 28.85
C GLU A 272 -30.45 14.07 28.78
N GLN A 273 -30.93 13.78 27.56
CA GLN A 273 -32.11 12.94 27.34
C GLN A 273 -31.91 11.51 27.87
N ASN A 274 -30.76 10.89 27.60
CA ASN A 274 -30.46 9.54 28.05
C ASN A 274 -30.36 9.47 29.58
N VAL A 275 -29.80 10.50 30.23
CA VAL A 275 -29.76 10.61 31.70
C VAL A 275 -31.17 10.76 32.27
N ALA A 276 -32.04 11.55 31.65
CA ALA A 276 -33.42 11.73 32.10
C ALA A 276 -34.25 10.43 31.99
N LEU A 277 -34.01 9.61 30.97
CA LEU A 277 -34.75 8.37 30.72
C LEU A 277 -34.20 7.15 31.48
N GLY A 278 -32.88 6.98 31.50
CA GLY A 278 -32.21 5.78 32.01
C GLY A 278 -31.51 5.98 33.36
N GLY A 279 -31.48 7.20 33.90
CA GLY A 279 -30.65 7.58 35.03
C GLY A 279 -29.21 7.90 34.65
N ASN A 280 -28.46 8.53 35.56
CA ASN A 280 -27.15 9.13 35.26
C ASN A 280 -26.15 8.15 34.59
N LEU A 281 -25.91 6.99 35.22
CA LEU A 281 -24.87 6.05 34.77
C LEU A 281 -25.25 5.37 33.45
N GLU A 282 -26.47 4.82 33.35
CA GLU A 282 -26.91 4.13 32.13
C GLU A 282 -27.14 5.11 30.97
N GLY A 283 -27.56 6.34 31.29
CA GLY A 283 -27.65 7.44 30.32
C GLY A 283 -26.29 7.81 29.73
N LEU A 284 -25.25 7.91 30.58
CA LEU A 284 -23.87 8.12 30.14
C LEU A 284 -23.38 6.97 29.26
N LYS A 285 -23.53 5.72 29.70
CA LYS A 285 -23.11 4.53 28.93
C LYS A 285 -23.78 4.47 27.55
N THR A 286 -25.09 4.72 27.49
CA THR A 286 -25.85 4.76 26.25
C THR A 286 -25.33 5.83 25.30
N THR A 287 -24.99 7.00 25.83
CA THR A 287 -24.42 8.09 25.04
C THR A 287 -23.03 7.72 24.51
N ILE A 288 -22.16 7.14 25.34
CA ILE A 288 -20.84 6.67 24.92
C ILE A 288 -20.95 5.60 23.82
N LYS A 289 -21.91 4.67 23.92
CA LYS A 289 -22.22 3.72 22.84
C LYS A 289 -22.58 4.43 21.54
N GLY A 290 -23.39 5.48 21.62
CA GLY A 290 -23.74 6.30 20.46
C GLY A 290 -22.53 6.98 19.81
N ILE A 291 -21.52 7.40 20.58
CA ILE A 291 -20.28 7.99 20.05
C ILE A 291 -19.42 6.91 19.36
N PHE A 292 -19.34 5.70 19.91
CA PHE A 292 -18.61 4.58 19.30
C PHE A 292 -19.23 4.06 17.99
N LEU A 293 -20.52 4.30 17.78
CA LEU A 293 -21.21 3.97 16.53
C LEU A 293 -20.96 5.02 15.43
N SER A 294 -20.28 6.13 15.74
CA SER A 294 -19.80 7.05 14.71
C SER A 294 -18.72 6.37 13.87
N PRO A 295 -18.72 6.53 12.52
CA PRO A 295 -17.70 5.96 11.66
C PRO A 295 -16.27 6.27 12.13
N GLU A 296 -16.01 7.49 12.56
CA GLU A 296 -14.70 7.98 12.96
C GLU A 296 -14.13 7.30 14.22
N ALA A 297 -14.94 6.55 14.96
CA ALA A 297 -14.46 5.74 16.08
C ALA A 297 -13.58 4.55 15.62
N ILE A 298 -13.83 4.06 14.40
CA ILE A 298 -13.17 2.86 13.85
C ILE A 298 -12.57 3.10 12.45
N TYR A 299 -12.76 4.29 11.91
CA TYR A 299 -12.20 4.74 10.64
C TYR A 299 -11.32 5.99 10.81
N ARG A 300 -10.22 6.03 10.06
CA ARG A 300 -9.46 7.25 9.74
C ARG A 300 -10.05 7.85 8.46
N MET A 301 -10.38 9.12 8.50
CA MET A 301 -11.04 9.81 7.40
C MET A 301 -10.02 10.64 6.61
N GLU A 302 -10.10 10.57 5.29
CA GLU A 302 -9.33 11.37 4.34
C GLU A 302 -10.30 11.91 3.27
N PHE A 303 -11.23 12.75 3.69
CA PHE A 303 -12.23 13.38 2.84
C PHE A 303 -11.75 14.66 2.18
N GLY A 304 -10.78 15.34 2.79
CA GLY A 304 -10.34 16.65 2.31
C GLY A 304 -11.28 17.73 2.82
N LEU A 305 -11.27 17.97 4.13
CA LEU A 305 -12.11 18.99 4.76
C LEU A 305 -11.49 20.40 4.72
N GLY A 306 -10.27 20.52 4.19
CA GLY A 306 -9.57 21.79 3.99
C GLY A 306 -10.02 22.55 2.73
N GLN A 307 -9.18 23.51 2.33
CA GLN A 307 -9.48 24.40 1.20
C GLN A 307 -9.53 23.65 -0.12
N VAL A 308 -10.43 24.11 -1.01
CA VAL A 308 -10.51 23.64 -2.40
C VAL A 308 -9.51 24.44 -3.23
N ASP A 309 -8.70 23.76 -4.04
CA ASP A 309 -7.79 24.41 -4.96
C ASP A 309 -8.45 24.72 -6.32
N GLN A 310 -7.68 25.36 -7.21
CA GLN A 310 -8.15 25.75 -8.55
C GLN A 310 -8.54 24.56 -9.46
N HIS A 311 -8.17 23.33 -9.09
CA HIS A 311 -8.48 22.11 -9.82
C HIS A 311 -9.66 21.34 -9.18
N GLY A 312 -10.34 21.94 -8.20
CA GLY A 312 -11.46 21.30 -7.50
C GLY A 312 -11.02 20.24 -6.47
N ARG A 313 -9.72 20.14 -6.18
CA ARG A 313 -9.18 19.19 -5.21
C ARG A 313 -9.22 19.80 -3.82
N ARG A 314 -9.28 18.96 -2.80
CA ARG A 314 -9.37 19.42 -1.42
C ARG A 314 -8.11 19.08 -0.63
N HIS A 315 -7.59 20.05 0.10
CA HIS A 315 -6.58 19.79 1.11
C HIS A 315 -7.19 18.98 2.26
N LEU A 316 -6.42 18.05 2.82
CA LEU A 316 -6.75 17.44 4.11
C LEU A 316 -6.71 18.52 5.20
N SER A 317 -7.63 18.46 6.16
CA SER A 317 -7.55 19.33 7.34
C SER A 317 -6.36 18.95 8.24
N PRO A 318 -5.89 19.81 9.15
CA PRO A 318 -4.85 19.47 10.11
C PRO A 318 -5.14 18.18 10.90
N ASP A 319 -6.39 17.95 11.29
CA ASP A 319 -6.82 16.71 11.96
C ASP A 319 -6.66 15.48 11.06
N GLU A 320 -7.03 15.57 9.78
CA GLU A 320 -6.87 14.49 8.81
C GLU A 320 -5.38 14.23 8.53
N VAL A 321 -4.56 15.28 8.42
CA VAL A 321 -3.12 15.18 8.19
C VAL A 321 -2.42 14.52 9.39
N VAL A 322 -2.67 14.97 10.62
CA VAL A 322 -1.97 14.43 11.79
C VAL A 322 -2.31 12.94 12.02
N ASN A 323 -3.58 12.55 11.84
CA ASN A 323 -4.00 11.15 11.92
C ASN A 323 -3.47 10.35 10.74
N GLY A 324 -3.45 10.94 9.54
CA GLY A 324 -2.85 10.36 8.33
C GLY A 324 -1.39 9.99 8.57
N LEU A 325 -0.58 10.95 9.04
CA LEU A 325 0.84 10.75 9.34
C LEU A 325 1.06 9.73 10.46
N ALA A 326 0.35 9.86 11.59
CA ALA A 326 0.49 8.97 12.73
C ALA A 326 0.25 7.51 12.33
N TYR A 327 -0.87 7.24 11.65
CA TYR A 327 -1.28 5.89 11.29
C TYR A 327 -0.63 5.35 10.01
N ALA A 328 -0.10 6.22 9.14
CA ALA A 328 0.68 5.81 7.97
C ALA A 328 2.16 5.53 8.30
N LEU A 329 2.70 6.08 9.39
CA LEU A 329 4.11 5.89 9.75
C LEU A 329 4.28 5.06 11.02
N THR A 330 3.24 4.99 11.87
CA THR A 330 3.24 4.25 13.14
C THR A 330 1.91 3.50 13.33
N ASP A 331 1.80 2.75 14.44
CA ASP A 331 0.52 2.18 14.89
C ASP A 331 -0.10 2.99 16.04
N ASP A 332 0.54 4.07 16.48
CA ASP A 332 0.16 4.82 17.67
C ASP A 332 -0.68 6.06 17.33
N VAL A 333 -1.39 6.56 18.33
CA VAL A 333 -2.22 7.77 18.20
C VAL A 333 -1.33 9.03 18.11
N PRO A 334 -1.77 10.09 17.41
CA PRO A 334 -1.00 11.34 17.24
C PRO A 334 -0.40 11.89 18.53
N GLU A 335 -1.15 11.87 19.63
CA GLU A 335 -0.76 12.42 20.93
C GLU A 335 0.43 11.71 21.57
N ARG A 336 0.78 10.50 21.10
CA ARG A 336 1.94 9.75 21.60
C ARG A 336 3.25 10.14 20.93
N SER A 337 3.21 10.82 19.79
CA SER A 337 4.39 11.40 19.16
C SER A 337 4.42 12.90 19.48
N PRO A 338 5.37 13.36 20.31
CA PRO A 338 5.52 14.79 20.60
C PRO A 338 5.72 15.61 19.32
N ILE A 339 6.42 15.06 18.32
CA ILE A 339 6.66 15.73 17.03
C ILE A 339 5.33 16.00 16.32
N LEU A 340 4.51 14.95 16.13
CA LEU A 340 3.22 15.09 15.45
C LEU A 340 2.24 15.97 16.23
N TRP A 341 2.17 15.78 17.55
CA TRP A 341 1.23 16.51 18.38
C TRP A 341 1.58 18.00 18.48
N ASN A 342 2.86 18.35 18.62
CA ASN A 342 3.29 19.75 18.65
C ASN A 342 3.05 20.44 17.29
N ALA A 343 3.31 19.74 16.18
CA ALA A 343 3.04 20.26 14.84
C ALA A 343 1.55 20.55 14.63
N PHE A 344 0.68 19.63 15.08
CA PHE A 344 -0.76 19.84 15.07
C PHE A 344 -1.20 21.04 15.92
N GLN A 345 -0.68 21.15 17.16
CA GLN A 345 -1.02 22.25 18.06
C GLN A 345 -0.50 23.62 17.60
N SER A 346 0.57 23.63 16.82
CA SER A 346 1.22 24.85 16.31
C SER A 346 0.76 25.25 14.91
N ASP A 347 -0.27 24.57 14.37
CA ASP A 347 -0.85 24.83 13.04
C ASP A 347 0.15 24.61 11.87
N GLU A 348 1.17 23.77 12.08
CA GLU A 348 2.24 23.48 11.12
C GLU A 348 1.86 22.37 10.10
N LEU A 349 0.57 22.02 10.00
CA LEU A 349 0.09 20.92 9.14
C LEU A 349 -0.76 21.37 7.95
N ASN A 350 -0.85 22.69 7.69
CA ASN A 350 -1.66 23.25 6.61
C ASN A 350 -0.95 23.32 5.25
N GLY A 351 0.37 23.19 5.21
CA GLY A 351 1.17 23.37 4.01
C GLY A 351 2.08 22.17 3.71
N SER A 352 2.35 21.93 2.43
CA SER A 352 3.18 20.80 2.01
C SER A 352 4.63 20.91 2.48
N HIS A 353 5.16 22.14 2.61
CA HIS A 353 6.52 22.38 3.06
C HIS A 353 6.68 22.06 4.55
N GLU A 354 5.75 22.54 5.37
CA GLU A 354 5.70 22.33 6.81
C GLU A 354 5.47 20.86 7.12
N VAL A 355 4.51 20.22 6.44
CA VAL A 355 4.28 18.77 6.55
C VAL A 355 5.54 17.99 6.16
N SER A 356 6.24 18.37 5.08
CA SER A 356 7.50 17.71 4.70
C SER A 356 8.57 17.84 5.78
N LYS A 357 8.69 19.00 6.43
CA LYS A 357 9.62 19.20 7.54
C LYS A 357 9.26 18.29 8.72
N VAL A 358 8.00 18.24 9.13
CA VAL A 358 7.53 17.37 10.21
C VAL A 358 7.81 15.90 9.92
N VAL A 359 7.53 15.44 8.69
CA VAL A 359 7.81 14.06 8.28
C VAL A 359 9.30 13.76 8.29
N ARG A 360 10.16 14.67 7.81
CA ARG A 360 11.61 14.50 7.86
C ARG A 360 12.12 14.42 9.30
N THR A 361 11.67 15.32 10.17
CA THR A 361 12.02 15.27 11.60
C THR A 361 11.58 13.96 12.24
N LEU A 362 10.36 13.49 11.95
CA LEU A 362 9.87 12.21 12.45
C LEU A 362 10.73 11.03 11.97
N LEU A 363 11.10 11.02 10.69
CA LEU A 363 11.99 10.00 10.12
C LEU A 363 13.38 10.04 10.76
N ASP A 364 13.97 11.22 10.90
CA ASP A 364 15.34 11.37 11.39
C ASP A 364 15.46 11.14 12.91
N GLU A 365 14.43 11.48 13.69
CA GLU A 365 14.49 11.48 15.16
C GLU A 365 13.83 10.26 15.80
N GLU A 366 12.71 9.78 15.25
CA GLU A 366 11.95 8.66 15.83
C GLU A 366 12.08 7.38 15.00
N LEU A 367 11.83 7.42 13.69
CA LEU A 367 11.63 6.21 12.89
C LEU A 367 12.91 5.61 12.32
N GLY A 368 13.93 6.42 12.04
CA GLY A 368 15.16 6.03 11.33
C GLY A 368 16.30 5.59 12.23
N LYS A 369 16.20 5.79 13.56
CA LYS A 369 17.28 5.51 14.52
C LYS A 369 17.04 4.28 15.40
N GLY A 370 15.88 3.62 15.26
CA GLY A 370 15.48 2.52 16.13
C GLY A 370 15.85 1.13 15.60
N THR A 371 15.56 0.12 16.41
CA THR A 371 15.55 -1.28 15.97
C THR A 371 14.19 -1.55 15.33
N TRP A 372 14.12 -1.69 14.00
CA TRP A 372 12.83 -1.85 13.30
C TRP A 372 12.11 -3.17 13.60
N SER A 373 12.82 -4.18 14.11
CA SER A 373 12.19 -5.39 14.67
C SER A 373 11.56 -5.19 16.06
N ALA A 374 11.78 -4.04 16.71
CA ALA A 374 11.22 -3.77 18.03
C ALA A 374 9.73 -3.40 17.97
N PRO A 375 8.94 -3.74 19.01
CA PRO A 375 7.51 -3.41 19.06
C PRO A 375 7.15 -1.92 18.99
N ALA A 376 8.13 -1.03 19.15
CA ALA A 376 7.94 0.42 19.11
C ALA A 376 7.91 0.99 17.67
N LEU A 377 8.54 0.32 16.70
CA LEU A 377 8.58 0.75 15.29
C LEU A 377 8.12 -0.36 14.34
N PRO A 378 6.99 -1.04 14.63
CA PRO A 378 6.66 -2.29 13.97
C PRO A 378 6.31 -2.10 12.48
N ARG A 379 5.92 -0.89 12.05
CA ARG A 379 5.36 -0.66 10.71
C ARG A 379 6.38 -0.87 9.59
N VAL A 380 7.63 -0.43 9.78
CA VAL A 380 8.69 -0.58 8.78
C VAL A 380 9.01 -2.07 8.57
N MET A 381 9.31 -2.82 9.64
CA MET A 381 9.58 -4.26 9.50
C MET A 381 8.35 -5.03 9.00
N ARG A 382 7.15 -4.69 9.48
CA ARG A 382 5.91 -5.33 9.03
C ARG A 382 5.62 -5.10 7.54
N PHE A 383 6.03 -3.96 6.98
CA PHE A 383 5.97 -3.76 5.54
C PHE A 383 6.79 -4.83 4.81
N PHE A 384 8.04 -5.07 5.22
CA PHE A 384 8.88 -6.10 4.59
C PHE A 384 8.37 -7.52 4.85
N GLU A 385 7.89 -7.80 6.07
CA GLU A 385 7.24 -9.08 6.40
C GLU A 385 6.06 -9.34 5.45
N GLN A 386 5.19 -8.36 5.23
CA GLN A 386 4.04 -8.48 4.34
C GLN A 386 4.42 -8.53 2.86
N PHE A 387 5.40 -7.71 2.45
CA PHE A 387 5.84 -7.60 1.07
C PHE A 387 6.50 -8.89 0.58
N PHE A 388 7.43 -9.44 1.37
CA PHE A 388 8.14 -10.68 1.03
C PHE A 388 7.45 -11.95 1.54
N GLY A 389 6.62 -11.83 2.58
CA GLY A 389 5.88 -12.96 3.18
C GLY A 389 6.75 -13.95 3.96
N PHE A 390 7.97 -13.54 4.38
CA PHE A 390 8.94 -14.44 5.02
C PHE A 390 8.56 -14.82 6.45
N ASP A 391 7.75 -14.01 7.14
CA ASP A 391 7.26 -14.24 8.51
C ASP A 391 6.47 -15.55 8.64
N ARG A 392 5.95 -16.05 7.53
CA ARG A 392 5.18 -17.30 7.43
C ARG A 392 6.01 -18.50 7.03
N ALA A 393 7.34 -18.43 7.07
CA ALA A 393 8.20 -19.56 6.75
C ALA A 393 7.79 -20.84 7.51
N GLY A 394 7.36 -20.71 8.77
CA GLY A 394 6.86 -21.82 9.58
C GLY A 394 5.62 -22.54 9.02
N GLU A 395 4.80 -21.87 8.22
CA GLU A 395 3.62 -22.47 7.60
C GLU A 395 3.96 -23.35 6.40
N VAL A 396 5.16 -23.24 5.82
CA VAL A 396 5.56 -24.01 4.63
C VAL A 396 6.04 -25.42 5.01
N PHE A 397 6.69 -25.57 6.17
CA PHE A 397 7.26 -26.84 6.63
C PHE A 397 6.22 -27.66 7.42
N LYS A 398 5.31 -28.34 6.71
CA LYS A 398 4.11 -28.97 7.30
C LYS A 398 4.25 -30.46 7.69
N ASP A 399 5.32 -31.15 7.30
CA ASP A 399 5.44 -32.61 7.48
C ASP A 399 5.95 -33.02 8.89
N ASN A 400 5.14 -32.70 9.90
CA ASN A 400 5.44 -33.01 11.30
C ASN A 400 5.32 -34.50 11.63
N ASP A 401 4.54 -35.25 10.85
CA ASP A 401 4.30 -36.67 11.07
C ASP A 401 5.50 -37.51 10.63
N ARG A 402 6.00 -37.29 9.40
CA ARG A 402 7.24 -37.91 8.93
C ARG A 402 8.42 -37.56 9.84
N ARG A 403 8.50 -36.29 10.27
CA ARG A 403 9.53 -35.83 11.22
C ARG A 403 9.53 -36.67 12.50
N ARG A 404 8.36 -36.90 13.10
CA ARG A 404 8.24 -37.66 14.34
C ARG A 404 8.58 -39.13 14.13
N LEU A 405 8.15 -39.71 13.02
CA LEU A 405 8.39 -41.11 12.67
C LEU A 405 9.86 -41.40 12.34
N GLU A 406 10.51 -40.52 11.58
CA GLU A 406 11.90 -40.71 11.12
C GLU A 406 12.94 -40.10 12.08
N GLY A 407 12.50 -39.31 13.07
CA GLY A 407 13.36 -38.61 14.02
C GLY A 407 14.20 -37.51 13.36
N ILE A 408 13.65 -36.83 12.35
CA ILE A 408 14.35 -35.78 11.60
C ILE A 408 14.43 -34.52 12.48
N PRO A 409 15.62 -33.93 12.70
CA PRO A 409 15.75 -32.64 13.38
C PRO A 409 14.95 -31.55 12.66
N GLN A 410 14.12 -30.80 13.39
CA GLN A 410 13.35 -29.71 12.79
C GLN A 410 14.28 -28.56 12.40
N TRP A 411 14.20 -28.10 11.15
CA TRP A 411 14.73 -26.80 10.77
C TRP A 411 14.01 -25.73 11.59
N ASN A 412 14.74 -25.01 12.44
CA ASN A 412 14.13 -23.94 13.21
C ASN A 412 13.89 -22.74 12.28
N THR A 413 12.69 -22.69 11.71
CA THR A 413 12.23 -21.63 10.80
C THR A 413 12.28 -20.25 11.43
N GLN A 414 12.26 -20.16 12.77
CA GLN A 414 12.44 -18.89 13.48
C GLN A 414 13.83 -18.29 13.26
N TYR A 415 14.86 -19.11 13.08
CA TYR A 415 16.19 -18.60 12.74
C TYR A 415 16.23 -18.02 11.33
N LEU A 416 15.59 -18.68 10.34
CA LEU A 416 15.50 -18.13 8.98
C LEU A 416 14.75 -16.79 8.94
N VAL A 417 13.66 -16.68 9.70
CA VAL A 417 12.93 -15.42 9.86
C VAL A 417 13.79 -14.36 10.54
N HIS A 418 14.57 -14.74 11.55
CA HIS A 418 15.49 -13.83 12.23
C HIS A 418 16.60 -13.35 11.29
N ASP A 419 17.25 -14.24 10.55
CA ASP A 419 18.32 -13.90 9.61
C ASP A 419 17.81 -12.94 8.51
N ALA A 420 16.60 -13.18 7.98
CA ALA A 420 15.96 -12.26 7.04
C ALA A 420 15.73 -10.86 7.64
N LYS A 421 15.28 -10.78 8.90
CA LYS A 421 15.13 -9.51 9.62
C LYS A 421 16.48 -8.80 9.79
N MET A 422 17.56 -9.53 10.07
CA MET A 422 18.90 -8.96 10.20
C MET A 422 19.41 -8.37 8.88
N ILE A 423 19.20 -9.05 7.75
CA ILE A 423 19.51 -8.51 6.42
C ILE A 423 18.73 -7.21 6.18
N ILE A 424 17.42 -7.22 6.45
CA ILE A 424 16.58 -6.02 6.30
C ILE A 424 17.08 -4.88 7.19
N GLU A 425 17.38 -5.15 8.46
CA GLU A 425 17.92 -4.12 9.36
C GLU A 425 19.28 -3.59 8.89
N HIS A 426 20.14 -4.44 8.34
CA HIS A 426 21.43 -4.02 7.80
C HIS A 426 21.23 -3.07 6.61
N VAL A 427 20.46 -3.48 5.61
CA VAL A 427 20.21 -2.67 4.40
C VAL A 427 19.49 -1.36 4.75
N LEU A 428 18.54 -1.39 5.69
CA LEU A 428 17.86 -0.17 6.17
C LEU A 428 18.81 0.82 6.86
N ARG A 429 19.86 0.34 7.54
CA ARG A 429 20.88 1.24 8.14
C ARG A 429 21.75 1.90 7.08
N GLU A 430 21.97 1.23 5.95
CA GLU A 430 22.72 1.80 4.84
C GLU A 430 21.90 2.83 4.04
N ASP A 431 20.58 2.63 4.01
CA ASP A 431 19.58 3.52 3.40
C ASP A 431 19.91 3.91 1.95
N LYS A 432 20.31 2.91 1.15
CA LYS A 432 20.67 3.06 -0.26
C LYS A 432 20.04 1.96 -1.09
N ASP A 433 19.29 2.35 -2.11
CA ASP A 433 18.65 1.43 -3.07
C ASP A 433 17.97 0.22 -2.39
N VAL A 434 17.35 0.46 -1.21
CA VAL A 434 16.96 -0.57 -0.22
C VAL A 434 16.22 -1.74 -0.84
N ILE A 435 15.23 -1.48 -1.69
CA ILE A 435 14.43 -2.52 -2.33
C ILE A 435 15.25 -3.30 -3.36
N ALA A 436 16.08 -2.61 -4.15
CA ALA A 436 16.93 -3.27 -5.14
C ALA A 436 17.93 -4.19 -4.45
N GLU A 437 18.63 -3.69 -3.42
CA GLU A 437 19.60 -4.47 -2.66
C GLU A 437 18.95 -5.71 -2.03
N LEU A 438 17.81 -5.56 -1.36
CA LEU A 438 17.09 -6.71 -0.77
C LEU A 438 16.64 -7.76 -1.79
N LEU A 439 16.44 -7.37 -3.05
CA LEU A 439 16.04 -8.28 -4.13
C LEU A 439 17.23 -8.94 -4.83
N THR A 440 18.42 -8.35 -4.78
CA THR A 440 19.58 -8.80 -5.56
C THR A 440 20.78 -9.23 -4.74
N THR A 441 20.79 -8.95 -3.43
CA THR A 441 21.92 -9.25 -2.57
C THR A 441 22.18 -10.76 -2.52
N ASN A 442 23.46 -11.12 -2.47
CA ASN A 442 23.91 -12.48 -2.20
C ASN A 442 24.45 -12.63 -0.77
N GLU A 443 24.33 -11.57 0.03
CA GLU A 443 24.74 -11.57 1.42
C GLU A 443 23.67 -12.21 2.30
N TYR A 444 24.11 -12.92 3.34
CA TYR A 444 23.21 -13.53 4.32
C TYR A 444 23.85 -13.50 5.70
N PHE A 445 23.01 -13.34 6.73
CA PHE A 445 23.46 -13.46 8.12
C PHE A 445 23.44 -14.93 8.54
N VAL A 446 24.41 -15.31 9.36
CA VAL A 446 24.51 -16.65 9.95
C VAL A 446 24.49 -16.50 11.46
N ALA A 447 23.56 -17.19 12.13
CA ALA A 447 23.54 -17.27 13.59
C ALA A 447 24.88 -17.85 14.09
N HIS A 448 25.65 -17.05 14.83
CA HIS A 448 26.99 -17.41 15.32
C HIS A 448 27.07 -17.29 16.86
N PRO A 449 27.89 -18.11 17.54
CA PRO A 449 27.89 -18.23 19.00
C PRO A 449 28.54 -17.05 19.76
N GLY A 450 28.80 -15.90 19.11
CA GLY A 450 29.42 -14.74 19.76
C GLY A 450 30.55 -14.12 18.93
N ASP A 451 31.82 -14.29 19.33
CA ASP A 451 32.93 -13.58 18.69
C ASP A 451 33.13 -13.93 17.19
N ASN A 452 33.29 -12.90 16.34
CA ASN A 452 33.42 -13.07 14.89
C ASN A 452 34.68 -13.82 14.47
N ASN A 453 35.78 -13.68 15.22
CA ASN A 453 37.03 -14.39 14.91
C ASN A 453 36.89 -15.87 15.26
N TYR A 454 36.31 -16.18 16.42
CA TYR A 454 35.98 -17.54 16.81
C TYR A 454 35.04 -18.21 15.82
N ALA A 455 33.99 -17.52 15.38
CA ALA A 455 33.04 -18.05 14.40
C ALA A 455 33.74 -18.34 13.06
N ARG A 456 34.58 -17.43 12.58
CA ARG A 456 35.36 -17.64 11.34
C ARG A 456 36.25 -18.88 11.47
N GLU A 457 36.99 -19.02 12.55
CA GLU A 457 37.83 -20.20 12.79
C GLU A 457 37.00 -21.49 12.87
N PHE A 458 35.87 -21.46 13.58
CA PHE A 458 34.95 -22.60 13.69
C PHE A 458 34.41 -23.03 12.33
N TYR A 459 33.92 -22.07 11.52
CA TYR A 459 33.38 -22.37 10.19
C TYR A 459 34.47 -22.78 9.20
N ASP A 460 35.66 -22.17 9.22
CA ASP A 460 36.78 -22.60 8.38
C ASP A 460 37.18 -24.05 8.69
N ASN A 461 37.21 -24.41 9.97
CA ASN A 461 37.48 -25.78 10.40
C ASN A 461 36.35 -26.74 9.99
N ARG A 462 35.09 -26.32 10.12
CA ARG A 462 33.93 -27.11 9.70
C ARG A 462 33.90 -27.30 8.19
N ILE A 463 34.22 -26.26 7.40
CA ILE A 463 34.32 -26.34 5.94
C ILE A 463 35.41 -27.34 5.55
N LYS A 464 36.59 -27.25 6.16
CA LYS A 464 37.69 -28.23 5.92
C LYS A 464 37.25 -29.65 6.25
N GLU A 465 36.51 -29.84 7.35
CA GLU A 465 36.00 -31.15 7.75
C GLU A 465 34.99 -31.72 6.73
N VAL A 466 34.02 -30.92 6.28
CA VAL A 466 32.96 -31.39 5.37
C VAL A 466 33.40 -31.48 3.90
N THR A 467 34.43 -30.73 3.51
CA THR A 467 35.02 -30.78 2.16
C THR A 467 36.12 -31.83 2.04
N ASP A 468 36.51 -32.47 3.14
CA ASP A 468 37.44 -33.59 3.16
C ASP A 468 36.89 -34.76 2.31
N PRO A 469 37.67 -35.35 1.38
CA PRO A 469 37.19 -36.38 0.46
C PRO A 469 36.61 -37.62 1.14
N GLU A 470 37.02 -37.91 2.38
CA GLU A 470 36.55 -39.06 3.16
C GLU A 470 35.36 -38.72 4.07
N TYR A 471 34.95 -37.45 4.16
CA TYR A 471 33.86 -37.00 5.03
C TYR A 471 32.57 -37.80 4.81
N VAL A 472 32.16 -37.96 3.56
CA VAL A 472 30.94 -38.70 3.19
C VAL A 472 31.04 -40.16 3.63
N ALA A 473 32.19 -40.80 3.46
CA ALA A 473 32.40 -42.19 3.86
C ALA A 473 32.33 -42.36 5.39
N ARG A 474 32.91 -41.41 6.15
CA ARG A 474 32.84 -41.40 7.62
C ARG A 474 31.42 -41.20 8.13
N GLU A 475 30.67 -40.25 7.56
CA GLU A 475 29.28 -40.01 7.95
C GLU A 475 28.36 -41.20 7.59
N LEU A 476 28.58 -41.86 6.45
CA LEU A 476 27.83 -43.07 6.08
C LEU A 476 28.08 -44.23 7.05
N MET A 477 29.33 -44.46 7.48
CA MET A 477 29.64 -45.46 8.50
C MET A 477 28.96 -45.12 9.83
N LYS A 478 29.01 -43.86 10.26
CA LYS A 478 28.38 -43.38 11.48
C LYS A 478 26.87 -43.56 11.45
N ALA A 479 26.22 -43.13 10.36
CA ALA A 479 24.79 -43.29 10.16
C ALA A 479 24.38 -44.77 10.11
N GLY A 480 25.21 -45.65 9.55
CA GLY A 480 25.01 -47.10 9.58
C GLY A 480 24.99 -47.65 11.01
N MET A 481 25.98 -47.27 11.84
CA MET A 481 26.03 -47.68 13.25
C MET A 481 24.87 -47.12 14.09
N GLU A 482 24.44 -45.87 13.83
CA GLU A 482 23.28 -45.26 14.48
C GLU A 482 21.96 -45.94 14.06
N TYR A 483 21.84 -46.32 12.78
CA TYR A 483 20.69 -47.06 12.28
C TYR A 483 20.61 -48.48 12.89
N GLU A 484 21.74 -49.16 13.03
CA GLU A 484 21.83 -50.49 13.65
C GLU A 484 21.53 -50.47 15.17
N SER A 485 21.81 -49.36 15.83
CA SER A 485 21.57 -49.17 17.28
C SER A 485 20.19 -48.59 17.62
N ARG A 486 19.39 -48.18 16.62
CA ARG A 486 18.00 -47.75 16.83
C ARG A 486 17.12 -48.95 17.21
N THR A 487 16.61 -48.96 18.43
CA THR A 487 15.47 -49.81 18.80
C THR A 487 14.24 -49.34 18.03
N LYS A 488 13.77 -50.17 17.08
CA LYS A 488 12.49 -49.91 16.40
C LYS A 488 11.39 -49.84 17.46
N PRO A 489 10.55 -48.78 17.48
CA PRO A 489 9.35 -48.80 18.32
C PRO A 489 8.50 -50.00 17.91
N ASP A 490 7.98 -50.73 18.90
CA ASP A 490 7.08 -51.86 18.68
C ASP A 490 6.01 -51.48 17.65
N HIS A 491 5.94 -52.24 16.56
CA HIS A 491 4.86 -52.13 15.59
C HIS A 491 3.54 -52.26 16.34
N VAL A 492 2.74 -51.19 16.36
CA VAL A 492 1.31 -51.32 16.60
C VAL A 492 0.78 -52.19 15.46
N PRO A 493 0.18 -53.37 15.72
CA PRO A 493 -0.43 -54.17 14.69
C PRO A 493 -1.54 -53.37 13.99
N GLN A 494 -1.69 -53.61 12.68
CA GLN A 494 -2.58 -52.92 11.75
C GLN A 494 -3.98 -52.59 12.27
#